data_AF-A0A257W2J2-F1
#
_entry.id   AF-A0A257W2J2-F1
#
_cell.length_a   1.000
_cell.length_b   1.000
_cell.length_c   1.000
_cell.angle_alpha   90.00
_cell.angle_beta   90.00
_cell.angle_gamma   90.00
#
_symmetry.space_group_name_H-M   'P 1'
#
loop_
_entity.id
_entity.type
_entity.pdbx_description
1 polymer ?
#
loop_
_entity_poly.entity_id
_entity_poly.type
_entity_poly.pdbx_seq_one_letter_code
_entity_poly.pdbx_strand_id
1 'polypeptide(L)'
;MSDVTLESPNRGPYYGVFDLFKIGIGPSSSHTVGPMRAAGEFLAELSASGLFDQIARVQVDLYGSLALTGHGHATDSAVLMGLQGEQPDQIDPDSIAQKLARIRTAQELRLAGRRPITFREESDLVFNRTVFLEGHPNGIRFQGYSTDVKSPPILSSTYFSVGGGFVVRAEELNSNRTPPVRQLPYFFASARDLLKLAEKHSCSFSDL
;
A
#
# COMPACT_ATOMS: atom_id res chain seq x y z
N MET A 1 13.77 11.12 49.96
CA MET A 1 13.03 10.27 49.01
C MET A 1 13.17 10.92 47.66
N SER A 2 14.16 10.48 46.90
CA SER A 2 14.50 10.98 45.57
C SER A 2 13.54 10.38 44.56
N ASP A 3 12.70 11.24 43.98
CA ASP A 3 11.76 10.92 42.92
C ASP A 3 12.56 10.72 41.62
N VAL A 4 12.81 9.46 41.25
CA VAL A 4 13.41 9.09 39.97
C VAL A 4 12.33 9.26 38.92
N THR A 5 12.26 10.46 38.34
CA THR A 5 11.52 10.68 37.09
C THR A 5 12.21 9.84 36.03
N LEU A 6 11.63 8.68 35.72
CA LEU A 6 11.98 7.90 34.54
C LEU A 6 11.68 8.79 33.33
N GLU A 7 12.70 9.50 32.82
CA GLU A 7 12.64 10.11 31.50
C GLU A 7 12.21 9.01 30.52
N SER A 8 11.00 9.17 29.97
CA SER A 8 10.52 8.27 28.93
C SER A 8 11.53 8.32 27.79
N PRO A 9 12.01 7.19 27.27
CA PRO A 9 13.03 7.20 26.23
C PRO A 9 12.53 8.07 25.07
N ASN A 10 13.38 8.98 24.58
CA ASN A 10 13.11 9.95 23.52
C ASN A 10 12.98 9.24 22.15
N ARG A 11 12.04 8.29 22.09
CA ARG A 11 12.02 7.15 21.19
C ARG A 11 10.58 6.69 21.01
N GLY A 12 10.09 6.79 19.79
CA GLY A 12 8.79 6.26 19.38
C GLY A 12 8.71 6.21 17.85
N PRO A 13 7.58 5.73 17.30
CA PRO A 13 7.34 5.81 15.86
C PRO A 13 7.41 7.27 15.39
N TYR A 14 8.14 7.51 14.29
CA TYR A 14 8.26 8.84 13.69
C TYR A 14 7.28 8.96 12.52
N TYR A 15 6.54 10.07 12.49
CA TYR A 15 5.69 10.48 11.38
C TYR A 15 6.10 11.90 10.98
N GLY A 16 6.59 12.07 9.75
CA GLY A 16 6.95 13.37 9.20
C GLY A 16 5.79 14.06 8.48
N VAL A 17 5.94 15.36 8.20
CA VAL A 17 4.93 16.14 7.45
C VAL A 17 4.64 15.53 6.06
N PHE A 18 5.66 14.97 5.40
CA PHE A 18 5.50 14.28 4.10
C PHE A 18 4.87 12.89 4.21
N ASP A 19 4.77 12.33 5.41
CA ASP A 19 3.98 11.12 5.65
C ASP A 19 2.48 11.45 5.73
N LEU A 20 2.16 12.68 6.15
CA LEU A 20 0.80 13.21 6.27
C LEU A 20 0.30 13.83 4.95
N PHE A 21 1.16 14.54 4.23
CA PHE A 21 0.83 15.21 2.97
C PHE A 21 1.57 14.57 1.80
N LYS A 22 0.87 13.73 1.03
CA LYS A 22 1.40 13.09 -0.18
C LYS A 22 0.63 13.54 -1.41
N ILE A 23 1.37 13.89 -2.47
CA ILE A 23 0.81 14.04 -3.81
C ILE A 23 0.45 12.64 -4.29
N GLY A 24 -0.78 12.45 -4.74
CA GLY A 24 -1.25 11.18 -5.28
C GLY A 24 -2.53 11.35 -6.07
N ILE A 25 -2.89 10.32 -6.83
CA ILE A 25 -4.13 10.26 -7.59
C ILE A 25 -5.28 9.67 -6.78
N GLY A 26 -6.49 10.22 -7.00
CA GLY A 26 -7.76 9.72 -6.47
C GLY A 26 -8.25 10.39 -5.18
N PRO A 27 -9.54 10.18 -4.80
CA PRO A 27 -10.14 10.83 -3.63
C PRO A 27 -9.67 10.24 -2.29
N SER A 28 -8.94 9.12 -2.27
CA SER A 28 -8.58 8.39 -1.05
C SER A 28 -7.20 7.74 -1.12
N SER A 29 -6.30 8.14 -0.22
CA SER A 29 -4.94 7.57 -0.13
C SER A 29 -4.93 6.08 0.24
N SER A 30 -5.88 5.62 1.07
CA SER A 30 -5.93 4.21 1.48
C SER A 30 -6.57 3.29 0.42
N HIS A 31 -7.41 3.84 -0.45
CA HIS A 31 -8.16 3.07 -1.43
C HIS A 31 -7.67 3.29 -2.87
N THR A 32 -6.77 4.26 -3.11
CA THR A 32 -6.16 4.48 -4.43
C THR A 32 -4.63 4.34 -4.34
N VAL A 33 -3.97 5.18 -3.55
CA VAL A 33 -2.48 5.18 -3.46
C VAL A 33 -1.95 3.87 -2.87
N GLY A 34 -2.54 3.37 -1.78
CA GLY A 34 -2.14 2.10 -1.16
C GLY A 34 -2.22 0.91 -2.12
N PRO A 35 -3.39 0.62 -2.73
CA PRO A 35 -3.53 -0.49 -3.68
C PRO A 35 -2.56 -0.44 -4.86
N MET A 36 -2.30 0.74 -5.40
CA MET A 36 -1.35 0.93 -6.50
C MET A 36 0.09 0.66 -6.07
N ARG A 37 0.49 1.11 -4.86
CA ARG A 37 1.79 0.78 -4.27
C ARG A 37 1.94 -0.72 -3.99
N ALA A 38 0.90 -1.35 -3.47
CA ALA A 38 0.89 -2.79 -3.22
C ALA A 38 1.14 -3.59 -4.51
N ALA A 39 0.54 -3.17 -5.63
CA ALA A 39 0.83 -3.75 -6.94
C ALA A 39 2.29 -3.52 -7.36
N GLY A 40 2.84 -2.32 -7.13
CA GLY A 40 4.25 -2.03 -7.38
C GLY A 40 5.21 -2.92 -6.57
N GLU A 41 4.93 -3.14 -5.28
CA GLU A 41 5.72 -4.04 -4.43
C GLU A 41 5.64 -5.50 -4.89
N PHE A 42 4.48 -5.94 -5.37
CA PHE A 42 4.33 -7.26 -5.96
C PHE A 42 5.16 -7.42 -7.25
N LEU A 43 5.20 -6.39 -8.12
CA LEU A 43 6.07 -6.39 -9.32
C LEU A 43 7.55 -6.44 -8.96
N ALA A 44 7.96 -5.71 -7.91
CA ALA A 44 9.33 -5.75 -7.41
C ALA A 44 9.69 -7.15 -6.88
N GLU A 45 8.76 -7.81 -6.19
CA GLU A 45 8.94 -9.17 -5.68
C GLU A 45 9.08 -10.21 -6.79
N LEU A 46 8.23 -10.13 -7.82
CA LEU A 46 8.33 -10.98 -9.01
C LEU A 46 9.70 -10.85 -9.67
N SER A 47 10.21 -9.62 -9.75
CA SER A 47 11.51 -9.32 -10.35
C SER A 47 12.65 -9.86 -9.49
N ALA A 48 12.62 -9.60 -8.18
CA ALA A 48 13.64 -10.06 -7.23
C ALA A 48 13.70 -11.59 -7.13
N SER A 49 12.57 -12.26 -7.27
CA SER A 49 12.47 -13.73 -7.24
C SER A 49 12.80 -14.41 -8.58
N GLY A 50 13.08 -13.64 -9.64
CA GLY A 50 13.31 -14.20 -10.99
C GLY A 50 12.07 -14.88 -11.61
N LEU A 51 10.87 -14.58 -11.09
CA LEU A 51 9.61 -15.19 -11.53
C LEU A 51 8.88 -14.35 -12.57
N PHE A 52 9.26 -13.09 -12.77
CA PHE A 52 8.58 -12.16 -13.67
C PHE A 52 8.32 -12.73 -15.07
N ASP A 53 9.34 -13.38 -15.66
CA ASP A 53 9.28 -13.98 -17.00
C ASP A 53 8.53 -15.32 -17.06
N GLN A 54 7.99 -15.80 -15.94
CA GLN A 54 7.13 -16.98 -15.87
C GLN A 54 5.64 -16.65 -15.72
N ILE A 55 5.29 -15.41 -15.36
CA ILE A 55 3.90 -14.97 -15.15
C ILE A 55 3.11 -14.88 -16.47
N ALA A 56 2.03 -15.64 -16.56
CA ALA A 56 1.07 -15.62 -17.67
C ALA A 56 -0.29 -15.02 -17.30
N ARG A 57 -0.64 -14.99 -16.00
CA ARG A 57 -1.87 -14.41 -15.45
C ARG A 57 -1.61 -13.90 -14.04
N VAL A 58 -2.29 -12.81 -13.67
CA VAL A 58 -2.31 -12.30 -12.29
C VAL A 58 -3.76 -12.24 -11.84
N GLN A 59 -4.04 -12.74 -10.64
CA GLN A 59 -5.30 -12.52 -9.93
C GLN A 59 -5.05 -11.60 -8.75
N VAL A 60 -5.99 -10.68 -8.51
CA VAL A 60 -6.01 -9.78 -7.37
C VAL A 60 -7.29 -9.97 -6.60
N ASP A 61 -7.16 -10.27 -5.31
CA ASP A 61 -8.27 -10.40 -4.39
C ASP A 61 -8.26 -9.21 -3.41
N LEU A 62 -9.33 -8.43 -3.43
CA LEU A 62 -9.58 -7.33 -2.49
C LEU A 62 -10.45 -7.84 -1.35
N TYR A 63 -10.16 -7.43 -0.11
CA TYR A 63 -10.84 -7.90 1.10
C TYR A 63 -11.42 -6.76 1.95
N GLY A 64 -12.40 -7.10 2.79
CA GLY A 64 -12.92 -6.24 3.84
C GLY A 64 -13.38 -4.86 3.37
N SER A 65 -13.00 -3.82 4.11
CA SER A 65 -13.38 -2.43 3.85
C SER A 65 -12.95 -1.95 2.45
N LEU A 66 -11.80 -2.44 1.97
CA LEU A 66 -11.30 -2.13 0.64
C LEU A 66 -12.18 -2.73 -0.47
N ALA A 67 -12.67 -3.96 -0.28
CA ALA A 67 -13.61 -4.58 -1.22
C ALA A 67 -15.01 -3.95 -1.20
N LEU A 68 -15.46 -3.52 -0.01
CA LEU A 68 -16.78 -2.91 0.16
C LEU A 68 -16.92 -1.58 -0.58
N THR A 69 -15.87 -0.76 -0.53
CA THR A 69 -15.91 0.63 -1.02
C THR A 69 -15.07 0.84 -2.29
N GLY A 70 -14.32 -0.16 -2.74
CA GLY A 70 -13.28 0.00 -3.74
C GLY A 70 -13.75 0.56 -5.09
N HIS A 71 -14.95 0.20 -5.57
CA HIS A 71 -15.51 0.79 -6.79
C HIS A 71 -15.75 2.31 -6.66
N GLY A 72 -16.23 2.77 -5.50
CA GLY A 72 -16.47 4.20 -5.23
C GLY A 72 -15.18 5.01 -5.03
N HIS A 73 -14.04 4.34 -4.83
CA HIS A 73 -12.73 4.97 -4.62
C HIS A 73 -11.72 4.66 -5.73
N ALA A 74 -12.17 4.13 -6.86
CA ALA A 74 -11.32 3.76 -8.00
C ALA A 74 -10.17 2.78 -7.64
N THR A 75 -10.39 1.91 -6.66
CA THR A 75 -9.41 0.90 -6.23
C THR A 75 -9.10 -0.10 -7.35
N ASP A 76 -10.12 -0.48 -8.12
CA ASP A 76 -9.97 -1.29 -9.33
C ASP A 76 -8.92 -0.67 -10.27
N SER A 77 -9.14 0.59 -10.62
CA SER A 77 -8.30 1.35 -11.54
C SER A 77 -6.88 1.48 -10.98
N ALA A 78 -6.75 1.78 -9.68
CA ALA A 78 -5.46 1.90 -9.01
C ALA A 78 -4.64 0.61 -9.04
N VAL A 79 -5.27 -0.54 -8.77
CA VAL A 79 -4.63 -1.86 -8.85
C VAL A 79 -4.16 -2.14 -10.27
N LEU A 80 -5.01 -1.90 -11.28
CA LEU A 80 -4.67 -2.18 -12.69
C LEU A 80 -3.54 -1.28 -13.18
N MET A 81 -3.54 0.01 -12.83
CA MET A 81 -2.45 0.92 -13.18
C MET A 81 -1.15 0.53 -12.47
N GLY A 82 -1.21 0.18 -11.18
CA GLY A 82 -0.04 -0.30 -10.44
C GLY A 82 0.55 -1.59 -11.03
N LEU A 83 -0.28 -2.54 -11.47
CA LEU A 83 0.17 -3.74 -12.19
C LEU A 83 0.78 -3.44 -13.57
N GLN A 84 0.38 -2.34 -14.22
CA GLN A 84 1.06 -1.82 -15.41
C GLN A 84 2.38 -1.08 -15.09
N GLY A 85 2.77 -0.99 -13.82
CA GLY A 85 4.02 -0.37 -13.38
C GLY A 85 3.94 1.14 -13.14
N GLU A 86 2.75 1.72 -13.28
CA GLU A 86 2.53 3.13 -12.96
C GLU A 86 2.74 3.40 -11.46
N GLN A 87 3.14 4.63 -11.11
CA GLN A 87 3.29 5.07 -9.72
C GLN A 87 2.29 6.18 -9.39
N PRO A 88 1.71 6.22 -8.17
CA PRO A 88 0.64 7.18 -7.82
C PRO A 88 1.04 8.65 -7.96
N ASP A 89 2.32 8.95 -7.80
CA ASP A 89 2.93 10.28 -7.86
C ASP A 89 3.47 10.65 -9.24
N GLN A 90 3.46 9.72 -10.21
CA GLN A 90 4.05 9.90 -11.54
C GLN A 90 3.06 9.65 -12.68
N ILE A 91 1.96 8.96 -12.40
CA ILE A 91 0.96 8.61 -13.40
C ILE A 91 0.26 9.85 -13.95
N ASP A 92 0.14 9.91 -15.28
CA ASP A 92 -0.72 10.86 -15.97
C ASP A 92 -2.20 10.45 -15.82
N PRO A 93 -3.04 11.24 -15.11
CA PRO A 93 -4.45 10.94 -14.90
C PRO A 93 -5.24 10.79 -16.20
N ASP A 94 -4.87 11.56 -17.24
CA ASP A 94 -5.59 11.55 -18.53
C ASP A 94 -5.34 10.24 -19.30
N SER A 95 -4.24 9.53 -18.99
CA SER A 95 -3.91 8.25 -19.59
C SER A 95 -4.73 7.06 -19.05
N ILE A 96 -5.32 7.19 -17.86
CA ILE A 96 -5.93 6.08 -17.11
C ILE A 96 -7.10 5.47 -17.89
N ALA A 97 -8.03 6.30 -18.36
CA ALA A 97 -9.24 5.83 -19.04
C ALA A 97 -8.90 5.01 -20.30
N GLN A 98 -7.92 5.45 -21.08
CA GLN A 98 -7.47 4.74 -22.27
C GLN A 98 -6.80 3.41 -21.93
N LYS A 99 -5.95 3.37 -20.89
CA LYS A 99 -5.28 2.13 -20.45
C LYS A 99 -6.29 1.10 -19.95
N LEU A 100 -7.27 1.52 -19.14
CA LEU A 100 -8.34 0.64 -18.65
C LEU A 100 -9.18 0.06 -19.79
N ALA A 101 -9.58 0.90 -20.76
CA ALA A 101 -10.33 0.44 -21.92
C ALA A 101 -9.55 -0.64 -22.70
N ARG A 102 -8.25 -0.45 -22.89
CA ARG A 102 -7.39 -1.45 -23.56
C ARG A 102 -7.35 -2.77 -22.79
N ILE A 103 -7.19 -2.74 -21.46
CA ILE A 103 -7.19 -3.96 -20.63
C ILE A 103 -8.51 -4.72 -20.80
N ARG A 104 -9.63 -4.00 -20.67
CA ARG A 104 -10.98 -4.58 -20.74
C ARG A 104 -11.30 -5.17 -22.13
N THR A 105 -10.97 -4.45 -23.19
CA THR A 105 -11.24 -4.90 -24.57
C THR A 105 -10.32 -6.05 -24.99
N ALA A 106 -9.02 -5.98 -24.65
CA ALA A 106 -8.06 -7.01 -25.04
C ALA A 106 -8.11 -8.24 -24.13
N GLN A 107 -8.70 -8.13 -22.93
CA GLN A 107 -8.55 -9.09 -21.84
C GLN A 107 -7.08 -9.43 -21.55
N GLU A 108 -6.24 -8.41 -21.64
CA GLU A 108 -4.80 -8.49 -21.52
C GLU A 108 -4.29 -7.31 -20.68
N LEU A 109 -3.39 -7.60 -19.74
CA LEU A 109 -2.69 -6.58 -18.97
C LEU A 109 -1.21 -6.58 -19.37
N ARG A 110 -0.65 -5.41 -19.62
CA ARG A 110 0.78 -5.26 -19.89
C ARG A 110 1.54 -5.13 -18.56
N LEU A 111 1.91 -6.25 -17.96
CA LEU A 111 2.54 -6.35 -16.65
C LEU A 111 3.85 -5.54 -16.62
N ALA A 112 3.96 -4.64 -15.63
CA ALA A 112 5.01 -3.64 -15.50
C ALA A 112 5.27 -2.81 -16.78
N GLY A 113 4.26 -2.68 -17.65
CA GLY A 113 4.36 -1.98 -18.94
C GLY A 113 5.17 -2.74 -20.00
N ARG A 114 5.63 -3.95 -19.69
CA ARG A 114 6.59 -4.71 -20.50
C ARG A 114 5.97 -5.95 -21.13
N ARG A 115 5.31 -6.77 -20.32
CA ARG A 115 4.90 -8.12 -20.72
C ARG A 115 3.39 -8.25 -20.84
N PRO A 116 2.84 -8.65 -22.00
CA PRO A 116 1.42 -8.99 -22.09
C PRO A 116 1.12 -10.27 -21.30
N ILE A 117 0.13 -10.21 -20.43
CA ILE A 117 -0.41 -11.34 -19.68
C ILE A 117 -1.92 -11.40 -19.83
N THR A 118 -2.51 -12.60 -19.77
CA THR A 118 -3.96 -12.73 -19.76
C THR A 118 -4.52 -12.10 -18.50
N PHE A 119 -5.53 -11.24 -18.66
CA PHE A 119 -6.20 -10.60 -17.53
C PHE A 119 -7.68 -10.36 -17.85
N ARG A 120 -8.54 -11.13 -17.20
CA ARG A 120 -10.00 -11.00 -17.30
C ARG A 120 -10.51 -10.36 -16.04
N GLU A 121 -10.81 -9.07 -16.08
CA GLU A 121 -11.19 -8.28 -14.89
C GLU A 121 -12.30 -8.95 -14.06
N GLU A 122 -13.28 -9.58 -14.70
CA GLU A 122 -14.38 -10.29 -14.03
C GLU A 122 -13.92 -11.46 -13.15
N SER A 123 -12.89 -12.21 -13.55
CA SER A 123 -12.38 -13.37 -12.80
C SER A 123 -11.08 -13.11 -12.05
N ASP A 124 -10.34 -12.08 -12.47
CA ASP A 124 -8.98 -11.81 -12.04
C ASP A 124 -8.91 -10.59 -11.11
N LEU A 125 -9.98 -9.82 -10.96
CA LEU A 125 -10.12 -8.77 -9.95
C LEU A 125 -11.34 -9.06 -9.06
N VAL A 126 -11.10 -9.77 -7.96
CA VAL A 126 -12.16 -10.32 -7.10
C VAL A 126 -12.39 -9.43 -5.89
N PHE A 127 -13.64 -9.04 -5.67
CA PHE A 127 -14.06 -8.23 -4.51
C PHE A 127 -14.69 -9.12 -3.42
N ASN A 128 -13.89 -9.55 -2.45
CA ASN A 128 -14.32 -10.37 -1.32
C ASN A 128 -14.91 -9.50 -0.19
N ARG A 129 -16.17 -9.07 -0.37
CA ARG A 129 -16.86 -8.11 0.53
C ARG A 129 -17.22 -8.66 1.91
N THR A 130 -17.27 -9.97 2.07
CA THR A 130 -17.65 -10.65 3.33
C THR A 130 -16.48 -11.26 4.07
N VAL A 131 -15.28 -11.23 3.48
CA VAL A 131 -14.07 -11.84 4.05
C VAL A 131 -13.14 -10.73 4.52
N PHE A 132 -12.78 -10.80 5.80
CA PHE A 132 -11.82 -9.90 6.42
C PHE A 132 -10.59 -10.73 6.78
N LEU A 133 -9.43 -10.29 6.31
CA LEU A 133 -8.17 -10.91 6.67
C LEU A 133 -7.75 -10.44 8.07
N GLU A 134 -7.07 -11.31 8.81
CA GLU A 134 -6.42 -10.96 10.06
C GLU A 134 -5.30 -9.94 9.81
N GLY A 135 -5.16 -8.93 10.68
CA GLY A 135 -4.14 -7.87 10.56
C GLY A 135 -4.74 -6.49 10.30
N HIS A 136 -5.43 -6.27 9.17
CA HIS A 136 -6.03 -4.98 8.85
C HIS A 136 -7.24 -5.10 7.89
N PRO A 137 -8.29 -4.26 8.03
CA PRO A 137 -9.53 -4.37 7.23
C PRO A 137 -9.36 -4.08 5.73
N ASN A 138 -8.27 -3.42 5.32
CA ASN A 138 -7.97 -3.12 3.91
C ASN A 138 -6.93 -4.10 3.36
N GLY A 139 -7.34 -5.34 3.12
CA GLY A 139 -6.47 -6.40 2.60
C GLY A 139 -6.49 -6.51 1.07
N ILE A 140 -5.32 -6.80 0.49
CA ILE A 140 -5.13 -7.09 -0.93
C ILE A 140 -4.23 -8.32 -1.05
N ARG A 141 -4.60 -9.29 -1.87
CA ARG A 141 -3.72 -10.42 -2.20
C ARG A 141 -3.48 -10.46 -3.70
N PHE A 142 -2.21 -10.50 -4.09
CA PHE A 142 -1.80 -10.70 -5.47
C PHE A 142 -1.35 -12.14 -5.65
N GLN A 143 -1.79 -12.77 -6.73
CA GLN A 143 -1.45 -14.16 -7.07
C GLN A 143 -0.98 -14.23 -8.52
N GLY A 144 0.26 -14.65 -8.72
CA GLY A 144 0.89 -14.80 -10.01
C GLY A 144 0.87 -16.25 -10.47
N TYR A 145 0.37 -16.52 -11.67
CA TYR A 145 0.26 -17.87 -12.24
C TYR A 145 1.16 -18.02 -13.46
N SER A 146 1.73 -19.21 -13.62
CA SER A 146 2.41 -19.63 -14.85
C SER A 146 1.40 -20.01 -15.93
N THR A 147 1.87 -20.37 -17.12
CA THR A 147 1.05 -20.85 -18.25
C THR A 147 0.25 -22.12 -17.94
N ASP A 148 0.66 -22.89 -16.91
CA ASP A 148 -0.12 -24.04 -16.45
C ASP A 148 -1.28 -23.60 -15.55
N VAL A 149 -2.45 -23.44 -16.17
CA VAL A 149 -3.69 -22.96 -15.54
C VAL A 149 -4.19 -23.87 -14.40
N LYS A 150 -3.71 -25.13 -14.30
CA LYS A 150 -4.09 -26.05 -13.22
C LYS A 150 -3.15 -26.01 -12.02
N SER A 151 -2.02 -25.32 -12.15
CA SER A 151 -1.04 -25.21 -11.08
C SER A 151 -1.41 -24.10 -10.08
N PRO A 152 -1.04 -24.25 -8.79
CA PRO A 152 -1.17 -23.17 -7.82
C PRO A 152 -0.39 -21.92 -8.27
N PRO A 153 -0.69 -20.73 -7.71
CA PRO A 153 0.10 -19.54 -8.01
C PRO A 153 1.58 -19.78 -7.66
N ILE A 154 2.47 -19.38 -8.55
CA ILE A 154 3.93 -19.47 -8.36
C ILE A 154 4.46 -18.37 -7.42
N LEU A 155 3.66 -17.32 -7.19
CA LEU A 155 3.88 -16.32 -6.16
C LEU A 155 2.52 -15.85 -5.63
N SER A 156 2.38 -15.74 -4.31
CA SER A 156 1.19 -15.18 -3.67
C SER A 156 1.60 -14.33 -2.48
N SER A 157 1.26 -13.04 -2.53
CA SER A 157 1.67 -12.06 -1.52
C SER A 157 0.49 -11.24 -1.06
N THR A 158 0.37 -11.08 0.25
CA THR A 158 -0.74 -10.33 0.88
C THR A 158 -0.22 -9.03 1.47
N TYR A 159 -0.96 -7.95 1.20
CA TYR A 159 -0.63 -6.59 1.55
C TYR A 159 -1.82 -5.93 2.24
N PHE A 160 -1.52 -4.98 3.13
CA PHE A 160 -2.50 -4.19 3.84
C PHE A 160 -2.28 -2.71 3.62
N SER A 161 -3.33 -2.01 3.19
CA SER A 161 -3.31 -0.55 3.05
C SER A 161 -3.71 0.11 4.37
N VAL A 162 -2.72 0.55 5.15
CA VAL A 162 -2.87 0.97 6.56
C VAL A 162 -3.13 2.46 6.76
N GLY A 163 -3.30 3.23 5.67
CA GLY A 163 -3.52 4.68 5.71
C GLY A 163 -2.31 5.50 5.28
N GLY A 164 -2.49 6.78 4.93
CA GLY A 164 -1.41 7.64 4.41
C GLY A 164 -0.74 7.14 3.11
N GLY A 165 -1.41 6.23 2.39
CA GLY A 165 -0.86 5.52 1.23
C GLY A 165 0.26 4.53 1.57
N PHE A 166 0.45 4.17 2.84
CA PHE A 166 1.39 3.13 3.24
C PHE A 166 0.79 1.75 3.03
N VAL A 167 1.66 0.81 2.68
CA VAL A 167 1.34 -0.60 2.51
C VAL A 167 2.28 -1.40 3.39
N VAL A 168 1.77 -2.45 4.01
CA VAL A 168 2.56 -3.38 4.82
C VAL A 168 2.26 -4.80 4.34
N ARG A 169 3.28 -5.65 4.21
CA ARG A 169 3.10 -7.06 3.89
C ARG A 169 2.57 -7.83 5.09
N ALA A 170 1.74 -8.85 4.85
CA ALA A 170 1.17 -9.67 5.93
C ALA A 170 2.24 -10.32 6.82
N GLU A 171 3.36 -10.72 6.23
CA GLU A 171 4.50 -11.32 6.93
C GLU A 171 5.21 -10.29 7.84
N GLU A 172 5.14 -9.01 7.50
CA GLU A 172 5.74 -7.92 8.29
C GLU A 172 4.89 -7.49 9.47
N LEU A 173 3.57 -7.73 9.44
CA LEU A 173 2.66 -7.49 10.57
C LEU A 173 2.85 -8.52 11.69
N ASN A 174 3.16 -9.77 11.33
CA ASN A 174 3.46 -10.84 12.29
C ASN A 174 4.90 -10.76 12.82
N SER A 175 5.76 -10.06 12.09
CA SER A 175 7.07 -9.69 12.57
C SER A 175 6.89 -8.58 13.61
N ASN A 176 7.37 -8.75 14.84
CA ASN A 176 7.51 -7.66 15.83
C ASN A 176 8.54 -6.61 15.35
N ARG A 177 8.43 -6.11 14.12
CA ARG A 177 9.20 -4.99 13.61
C ARG A 177 8.71 -3.76 14.33
N THR A 178 9.43 -3.41 15.39
CA THR A 178 9.32 -2.10 16.00
C THR A 178 9.56 -1.09 14.87
N PRO A 179 8.60 -0.15 14.60
CA PRO A 179 8.83 0.89 13.60
C PRO A 179 10.16 1.57 13.90
N PRO A 180 10.93 2.00 12.88
CA PRO A 180 12.26 2.54 13.08
C PRO A 180 12.19 3.66 14.10
N VAL A 181 12.75 3.39 15.28
CA VAL A 181 12.74 4.30 16.40
C VAL A 181 13.76 5.38 16.08
N ARG A 182 13.29 6.53 15.63
CA ARG A 182 14.15 7.68 15.37
C ARG A 182 14.30 8.48 16.65
N GLN A 183 15.53 8.84 17.00
CA GLN A 183 15.77 9.81 18.06
C GLN A 183 15.42 11.19 17.49
N LEU A 184 14.36 11.80 18.02
CA LEU A 184 13.92 13.12 17.64
C LEU A 184 14.48 14.15 18.62
N PRO A 185 14.91 15.33 18.15
CA PRO A 185 15.34 16.42 19.04
C PRO A 185 14.21 16.85 19.98
N TYR A 186 12.96 16.82 19.49
CA TYR A 186 11.75 17.20 20.23
C TYR A 186 10.69 16.09 20.11
N PHE A 187 10.82 15.04 20.92
CA PHE A 187 9.83 13.95 20.94
C PHE A 187 8.61 14.32 21.80
N PHE A 188 7.41 14.12 21.27
CA PHE A 188 6.15 14.25 22.01
C PHE A 188 5.22 13.08 21.68
N ALA A 189 4.49 12.58 22.68
CA ALA A 189 3.48 11.52 22.49
C ALA A 189 2.05 12.01 22.81
N SER A 190 1.92 13.24 23.30
CA SER A 190 0.63 13.85 23.64
C SER A 190 0.65 15.37 23.40
N ALA A 191 -0.53 15.97 23.31
CA ALA A 191 -0.66 17.43 23.24
C ALA A 191 -0.03 18.13 24.46
N ARG A 192 -0.06 17.49 25.63
CA ARG A 192 0.58 18.00 26.85
C ARG A 192 2.10 18.04 26.72
N ASP A 193 2.71 17.03 26.09
CA ASP A 193 4.17 16.98 25.89
C ASP A 193 4.61 18.05 24.89
N LEU A 194 3.84 18.23 23.81
CA LEU A 194 4.08 19.27 22.81
C LEU A 194 4.03 20.68 23.42
N LEU A 195 3.01 20.96 24.25
CA LEU A 195 2.90 22.24 24.96
C LEU A 195 4.10 22.50 25.87
N LYS A 196 4.54 21.49 26.63
CA LYS A 196 5.72 21.59 27.50
C LYS A 196 7.00 21.86 26.71
N LEU A 197 7.17 21.25 25.54
CA LEU A 197 8.32 21.48 24.67
C LEU A 197 8.33 22.91 24.13
N ALA A 198 7.20 23.39 23.62
CA ALA A 198 7.08 24.76 23.10
C ALA A 198 7.38 25.81 24.18
N GLU A 199 6.87 25.61 25.39
CA GLU A 199 7.14 26.47 26.54
C GLU A 199 8.63 26.42 26.94
N LYS A 200 9.19 25.20 27.08
CA LYS A 200 10.60 24.99 27.44
C LYS A 200 11.56 25.64 26.45
N HIS A 201 11.24 25.59 25.16
CA HIS A 201 12.10 26.12 24.10
C HIS A 201 11.70 27.54 23.65
N SER A 202 10.66 28.13 24.26
CA SER A 202 10.15 29.47 23.95
C SER A 202 9.93 29.70 22.45
N CYS A 203 9.31 28.72 21.80
CA CYS A 203 9.09 28.71 20.36
C CYS A 203 7.66 28.26 20.00
N SER A 204 7.27 28.46 18.74
CA SER A 204 5.99 27.97 18.23
C SER A 204 6.07 26.48 17.89
N PHE A 205 4.91 25.82 17.68
CA PHE A 205 4.89 24.41 17.28
C PHE A 205 5.55 24.15 15.93
N SER A 206 5.60 25.13 15.03
CA SER A 206 6.27 25.00 13.73
C SER A 206 7.79 25.14 13.82
N ASP A 207 8.31 25.66 14.94
CA ASP A 207 9.75 25.80 15.17
C ASP A 207 10.37 24.54 15.83
N LEU A 208 9.51 23.65 16.36
CA LEU A 208 9.86 22.32 16.88
C LEU A 208 9.92 21.30 15.74
#